data_AF-A0A250JCR1-F1
#
_entry.id   AF-A0A250JCR1-F1
#
_cell.length_a   1.000
_cell.length_b   1.000
_cell.length_c   1.000
_cell.angle_alpha   90.00
_cell.angle_beta   90.00
_cell.angle_gamma   90.00
#
_symmetry.space_group_name_H-M   'P 1'
#
loop_
_entity.id
_entity.type
_entity.pdbx_description
1 polymer ?
#
loop_
_entity_poly.entity_id
_entity_poly.type
_entity_poly.pdbx_seq_one_letter_code
_entity_poly.pdbx_strand_id
1 'polypeptide(L)'
;MDARESLAHILKIKFRLPPARPSDEELDAILGDVAELRRSKRRDLTEEEWGEIVYRHVKFRGKYLYEGLDFSDLNALYAMLRAQAQSMRK
;
A
#
# COMPACT_ATOMS: atom_id res chain seq x y z
N MET A 1 -7.15 -8.69 -7.46
CA MET A 1 -6.60 -7.65 -6.56
C MET A 1 -7.60 -6.54 -6.50
N ASP A 2 -8.01 -6.17 -5.30
CA ASP A 2 -8.90 -5.04 -5.09
C ASP A 2 -8.15 -3.72 -5.38
N ALA A 3 -8.86 -2.71 -5.92
CA ALA A 3 -8.25 -1.43 -6.28
C ALA A 3 -7.59 -0.73 -5.08
N ARG A 4 -8.14 -0.94 -3.87
CA ARG A 4 -7.60 -0.40 -2.62
C ARG A 4 -6.28 -1.06 -2.25
N GLU A 5 -6.19 -2.37 -2.39
CA GLU A 5 -4.95 -3.13 -2.13
C GLU A 5 -3.84 -2.71 -3.09
N SER A 6 -4.17 -2.52 -4.37
CA SER A 6 -3.22 -2.02 -5.36
C SER A 6 -2.74 -0.61 -5.03
N LEU A 7 -3.62 0.29 -4.59
CA LEU A 7 -3.21 1.63 -4.16
C LEU A 7 -2.28 1.58 -2.94
N ALA A 8 -2.64 0.81 -1.91
CA ALA A 8 -1.80 0.66 -0.72
C ALA A 8 -0.41 0.12 -1.08
N HIS A 9 -0.34 -0.84 -2.00
CA HIS A 9 0.92 -1.40 -2.49
C HIS A 9 1.76 -0.38 -3.27
N ILE A 10 1.13 0.42 -4.14
CA ILE A 10 1.83 1.48 -4.87
C ILE A 10 2.38 2.54 -3.91
N LEU A 11 1.59 2.97 -2.92
CA LEU A 11 2.04 3.94 -1.90
C LEU A 11 3.24 3.41 -1.10
N LYS A 12 3.22 2.12 -0.73
CA LYS A 12 4.35 1.44 -0.08
C LYS A 12 5.64 1.59 -0.86
N ILE A 13 5.61 1.24 -2.15
CA ILE A 13 6.78 1.28 -3.02
C ILE A 13 7.23 2.72 -3.25
N LYS A 14 6.31 3.59 -3.70
CA LYS A 14 6.62 4.97 -4.09
C LYS A 14 7.18 5.80 -2.96
N PHE A 15 6.58 5.69 -1.77
CA PHE A 15 6.96 6.49 -0.60
C PHE A 15 7.81 5.72 0.41
N ARG A 16 8.30 4.53 0.05
CA ARG A 16 9.22 3.73 0.87
C ARG A 16 8.69 3.48 2.28
N LEU A 17 7.39 3.20 2.36
CA LEU A 17 6.70 2.98 3.63
C LEU A 17 6.99 1.56 4.16
N PRO A 18 6.83 1.31 5.47
CA PRO A 18 6.92 -0.05 6.02
C PRO A 18 5.91 -1.01 5.35
N PRO A 19 6.21 -2.32 5.25
CA PRO A 19 5.32 -3.29 4.60
C PRO A 19 3.93 -3.41 5.27
N ALA A 20 3.87 -3.14 6.58
CA ALA A 20 2.63 -3.10 7.36
C ALA A 20 1.87 -1.76 7.28
N ARG A 21 2.35 -0.79 6.50
CA ARG A 21 1.83 0.58 6.40
C ARG A 21 1.61 0.97 4.93
N PRO A 22 0.61 1.77 4.56
CA PRO A 22 -0.41 2.33 5.44
C PRO A 22 -1.33 1.23 6.01
N SER A 23 -1.76 1.39 7.26
CA SER A 23 -2.90 0.64 7.81
C SER A 23 -4.19 1.08 7.11
N ASP A 24 -5.29 0.35 7.31
CA ASP A 24 -6.58 0.75 6.73
C ASP A 24 -7.01 2.15 7.18
N GLU A 25 -6.81 2.48 8.45
CA GLU A 25 -7.11 3.81 9.01
C GLU A 25 -6.25 4.92 8.39
N GLU A 26 -4.94 4.67 8.20
CA GLU A 26 -4.05 5.62 7.53
C GLU A 26 -4.41 5.78 6.05
N LEU A 27 -4.79 4.70 5.39
CA LEU A 27 -5.21 4.72 4.00
C LEU A 27 -6.51 5.52 3.83
N ASP A 28 -7.47 5.36 4.74
CA ASP A 28 -8.70 6.16 4.75
C ASP A 28 -8.41 7.65 4.96
N ALA A 29 -7.51 7.98 5.90
CA ALA A 29 -7.10 9.37 6.13
C ALA A 29 -6.41 9.99 4.90
N ILE A 30 -5.50 9.24 4.25
CA ILE A 30 -4.83 9.66 3.01
C ILE A 30 -5.87 9.91 1.91
N LEU A 31 -6.82 8.98 1.71
CA LEU A 31 -7.85 9.11 0.68
C LEU A 31 -8.77 10.31 0.94
N GLY A 32 -9.09 10.59 2.20
CA GLY A 32 -9.84 11.77 2.62
C GLY A 32 -9.15 13.07 2.21
N ASP A 33 -7.88 13.23 2.60
CA ASP A 33 -7.07 14.42 2.29
C ASP A 33 -6.87 14.61 0.78
N VAL A 34 -6.62 13.51 0.04
CA VAL A 34 -6.49 13.55 -1.42
C VAL A 34 -7.79 14.01 -2.09
N ALA A 35 -8.93 13.49 -1.65
CA ALA A 35 -10.23 13.88 -2.19
C ALA A 35 -10.56 15.34 -1.88
N GLU A 36 -10.21 15.84 -0.71
CA GLU A 36 -10.34 17.26 -0.36
C GLU A 36 -9.45 18.15 -1.22
N LEU A 37 -8.15 17.82 -1.33
CA LEU A 37 -7.20 18.62 -2.08
C LEU A 37 -7.53 18.65 -3.59
N ARG A 38 -7.95 17.51 -4.15
CA ARG A 38 -8.38 17.42 -5.56
C ARG A 38 -9.60 18.29 -5.82
N ARG A 39 -10.58 18.29 -4.91
CA ARG A 39 -11.77 19.17 -5.00
C ARG A 39 -11.38 20.65 -4.96
N SER A 40 -10.43 21.02 -4.09
CA SER A 40 -9.97 22.40 -3.98
C SER A 40 -9.21 22.88 -5.21
N LYS A 41 -8.34 22.05 -5.80
CA LYS A 41 -7.46 22.46 -6.91
C LYS A 41 -8.07 22.25 -8.29
N ARG A 42 -9.15 21.46 -8.39
CA ARG A 42 -9.79 21.05 -9.66
C ARG A 42 -8.80 20.48 -10.69
N ARG A 43 -7.72 19.85 -10.22
CA ARG A 43 -6.72 19.13 -11.01
C ARG A 43 -6.23 17.90 -10.26
N ASP A 44 -5.56 17.02 -10.97
CA ASP A 44 -4.85 15.89 -10.35
C ASP A 44 -3.67 16.39 -9.49
N LEU A 45 -3.35 15.62 -8.45
CA LEU A 45 -2.29 15.95 -7.49
C LEU A 45 -0.91 15.62 -8.08
N THR A 46 0.10 16.41 -7.74
CA THR A 46 1.51 16.13 -8.06
C THR A 46 2.07 15.06 -7.13
N GLU A 47 3.22 14.48 -7.51
CA GLU A 47 3.93 13.50 -6.66
C GLU A 47 4.30 14.10 -5.29
N GLU A 48 4.70 15.37 -5.26
CA GLU A 48 5.01 16.11 -4.03
C GLU A 48 3.79 16.23 -3.11
N GLU A 49 2.62 16.59 -3.65
CA GLU A 49 1.37 16.70 -2.89
C GLU A 49 0.93 15.36 -2.31
N TRP A 50 1.08 14.28 -3.09
CA TRP A 50 0.88 12.92 -2.59
C TRP A 50 1.85 12.58 -1.47
N GLY A 51 3.13 12.92 -1.62
CA GLY A 51 4.15 12.69 -0.60
C GLY A 51 3.82 13.42 0.70
N GLU A 52 3.47 14.70 0.65
CA GLU A 52 3.09 15.48 1.83
C GLU A 52 1.91 14.87 2.60
N ILE A 53 0.86 14.46 1.88
CA ILE A 53 -0.31 13.81 2.49
C ILE A 53 0.09 12.47 3.12
N VAL A 54 0.85 11.64 2.39
CA VAL A 54 1.28 10.33 2.87
C VAL A 54 2.15 10.46 4.13
N TYR A 55 3.13 11.36 4.15
CA TYR A 55 4.02 11.56 5.30
C TYR A 55 3.32 12.23 6.50
N ARG A 56 2.24 12.98 6.27
CA ARG A 56 1.40 13.52 7.34
C ARG A 56 0.70 12.42 8.14
N HIS A 57 0.18 11.41 7.44
CA HIS A 57 -0.63 10.34 8.03
C HIS A 57 0.22 9.15 8.47
N VAL A 58 1.22 8.77 7.67
CA VAL A 58 2.15 7.68 8.01
C VAL A 58 3.31 8.25 8.79
N LYS A 59 3.21 8.24 10.13
CA LYS A 59 4.25 8.72 11.05
C LYS A 59 5.43 7.76 11.12
N PHE A 60 6.19 7.67 10.03
CA PHE A 60 7.37 6.83 9.93
C PHE A 60 8.63 7.68 9.67
N ARG A 61 9.65 7.51 10.52
CA ARG A 61 10.95 8.19 10.41
C ARG A 61 12.02 7.24 9.86
N GLY A 62 11.81 6.75 8.65
CA GLY A 62 12.77 5.91 7.93
C GLY A 62 12.44 5.82 6.45
N LYS A 63 13.21 5.04 5.70
CA LYS A 63 12.92 4.69 4.31
C LYS A 63 13.08 3.19 4.16
N TYR A 64 12.02 2.48 3.80
CA TYR A 64 12.12 1.09 3.38
C TYR A 64 12.63 1.03 1.94
N LEU A 65 13.70 0.30 1.73
CA LEU A 65 14.21 0.03 0.40
C LEU A 65 13.56 -1.28 -0.06
N TYR A 66 12.69 -1.18 -1.06
CA TYR A 66 12.11 -2.35 -1.72
C TYR A 66 13.10 -2.83 -2.80
N GLU A 67 14.22 -3.42 -2.36
CA GLU A 67 15.17 -4.11 -3.24
C GLU A 67 14.93 -5.62 -3.14
N GLY A 68 14.82 -6.30 -4.30
CA GLY A 68 14.68 -7.76 -4.35
C GLY A 68 13.38 -8.30 -3.75
N LEU A 69 12.23 -7.94 -4.33
CA LEU A 69 11.03 -8.81 -4.27
C LEU A 69 11.39 -10.16 -4.89
N ASP A 70 12.11 -11.00 -4.15
CA ASP A 70 12.35 -12.38 -4.52
C ASP A 70 11.05 -13.14 -4.33
N PHE A 71 10.77 -14.04 -5.26
CA PHE A 71 9.51 -14.78 -5.33
C PHE A 71 9.29 -15.74 -4.15
N SER A 72 10.22 -15.77 -3.19
CA SER A 72 10.14 -16.52 -1.95
C SER A 72 8.82 -16.30 -1.20
N ASP A 73 8.36 -15.06 -1.02
CA ASP A 73 7.08 -14.78 -0.37
C ASP A 73 5.87 -15.25 -1.21
N LEU A 74 5.94 -15.08 -2.54
CA LEU A 74 4.89 -15.54 -3.46
C LEU A 74 4.82 -17.09 -3.51
N ASN A 75 5.96 -17.76 -3.47
CA ASN A 75 6.07 -19.22 -3.43
C ASN A 75 5.57 -19.79 -2.10
N ALA A 76 5.87 -19.12 -0.98
CA ALA A 76 5.33 -19.49 0.33
C ALA A 76 3.80 -19.36 0.36
N LEU A 77 3.26 -18.24 -0.16
CA LEU A 77 1.82 -18.02 -0.27
C LEU A 77 1.14 -19.05 -1.18
N TYR A 78 1.75 -19.38 -2.33
CA TYR A 78 1.22 -20.41 -3.23
C TYR A 78 1.23 -21.81 -2.60
N ALA A 79 2.28 -22.16 -1.86
CA ALA A 79 2.38 -23.44 -1.15
C ALA A 79 1.29 -23.57 -0.07
N MET A 80 1.02 -22.49 0.69
CA MET A 80 -0.06 -22.46 1.68
C MET A 80 -1.45 -22.62 1.02
N LEU A 81 -1.71 -21.90 -0.08
CA LEU A 81 -2.96 -22.01 -0.85
C LEU A 81 -3.21 -23.44 -1.37
N ARG A 82 -2.18 -24.10 -1.89
CA ARG A 82 -2.28 -25.51 -2.32
C ARG A 82 -2.61 -26.45 -1.17
N ALA A 83 -1.93 -26.30 -0.03
CA ALA A 83 -2.17 -27.14 1.14
C ALA A 83 -3.61 -26.98 1.66
N GLN A 84 -4.13 -25.76 1.66
CA GLN A 84 -5.50 -25.47 2.09
C GLN A 84 -6.54 -26.06 1.12
N ALA A 85 -6.32 -25.94 -0.20
CA ALA A 85 -7.18 -26.52 -1.23
C ALA A 85 -7.20 -28.06 -1.23
N GLN A 86 -6.10 -28.69 -0.80
CA GLN A 86 -6.02 -30.15 -0.64
C GLN A 86 -6.73 -30.64 0.64
N SER A 87 -6.75 -29.83 1.70
CA SER A 87 -7.46 -30.14 2.94
C SER A 87 -8.99 -30.09 2.79
N MET A 88 -9.50 -29.19 1.93
CA MET A 88 -10.94 -29.09 1.63
C MET A 88 -11.48 -30.16 0.66
N ARG A 89 -10.61 -31.03 0.12
CA ARG A 89 -10.97 -32.13 -0.81
C ARG A 89 -11.02 -33.50 -0.14
N LYS A 90 -10.91 -33.59 1.19
CA LYS A 90 -11.10 -34.82 1.97
C LYS A 90 -12.45 -34.85 2.66
#